data_AF-A0A932BP19-F1
#
_entry.id   AF-A0A932BP19-F1
#
_cell.length_a   1.000
_cell.length_b   1.000
_cell.length_c   1.000
_cell.angle_alpha   90.00
_cell.angle_beta   90.00
_cell.angle_gamma   90.00
#
_symmetry.space_group_name_H-M   'P 1'
#
loop_
_entity.id
_entity.type
_entity.pdbx_description
1 polymer ?
#
loop_
_entity_poly.entity_id
_entity_poly.type
_entity_poly.pdbx_seq_one_letter_code
_entity_poly.pdbx_strand_id
1 'polypeptide(L)' 'MAVTVQGGRIASVEITRSTLQYPVRVIEGLPGQVTARQGPQVDAISGATYSVQAFRTAVQQALSQAA' A
#
# COMPACT_ATOMS: atom_id res chain seq x y z
N MET A 1 1.15 7.91 4.29
CA MET A 1 0.74 6.50 4.26
C MET A 1 1.33 5.84 5.48
N ALA A 2 0.53 5.08 6.22
CA ALA A 2 0.95 4.38 7.42
C ALA A 2 0.75 2.88 7.21
N VAL A 3 1.70 2.06 7.64
CA VAL A 3 1.57 0.60 7.69
C VAL A 3 1.79 0.19 9.13
N THR A 4 0.83 -0.55 9.69
CA THR A 4 0.93 -1.09 11.03
C THR A 4 1.37 -2.54 10.93
N VAL A 5 2.53 -2.86 11.48
CA VAL A 5 3.04 -4.23 11.60
C VAL A 5 2.92 -4.65 13.06
N GLN A 6 2.23 -5.76 13.32
CA GLN A 6 2.10 -6.35 14.66
C GLN A 6 2.55 -7.80 14.62
N GLY A 7 3.42 -8.19 15.56
CA GLY A 7 3.90 -9.57 15.67
C GLY A 7 4.60 -10.10 14.41
N GLY A 8 5.28 -9.22 13.66
CA GLY A 8 5.94 -9.57 12.40
C GLY A 8 5.01 -9.71 11.20
N ARG A 9 3.74 -9.31 11.31
CA ARG A 9 2.73 -9.36 10.25
C ARG A 9 2.12 -7.98 10.00
N ILE A 10 1.77 -7.72 8.74
CA ILE A 10 1.04 -6.50 8.36
C ILE A 10 -0.37 -6.61 8.95
N ALA A 11 -0.66 -5.77 9.94
CA ALA A 11 -1.96 -5.71 10.60
C ALA A 11 -2.93 -4.83 9.82
N SER A 12 -2.46 -3.67 9.34
CA SER A 12 -3.26 -2.77 8.52
C SER A 12 -2.38 -1.86 7.67
N VAL A 13 -2.95 -1.41 6.54
CA VAL A 13 -2.34 -0.42 5.66
C VAL A 13 -3.33 0.72 5.53
N GLU A 14 -2.93 1.91 5.95
CA GLU A 14 -3.77 3.09 5.98
C GLU A 14 -3.21 4.20 5.11
N ILE A 15 -4.04 4.72 4.21
CA ILE A 15 -3.65 5.79 3.29
C ILE A 15 -3.95 7.14 3.96
N THR A 16 -3.08 7.56 4.88
CA THR A 16 -3.24 8.76 5.73
C THR A 16 -3.16 10.14 5.02
N ARG A 17 -2.94 10.22 3.69
CA ARG A 17 -2.77 11.48 2.87
C ARG A 17 -1.46 12.27 3.18
N SER A 18 -0.88 13.15 2.35
CA SER A 18 -1.46 14.15 1.41
C SER A 18 -0.59 14.55 0.19
N THR A 19 0.36 13.74 -0.28
CA THR A 19 1.15 14.03 -1.52
C THR A 19 0.94 13.02 -2.65
N LEU A 20 0.26 11.91 -2.34
CA LEU A 20 -0.12 10.93 -3.34
C LEU A 20 -1.22 11.55 -4.21
N GLN A 21 -0.85 11.97 -5.42
CA GLN A 21 -1.74 12.58 -6.41
C GLN A 21 -2.66 11.53 -7.06
N TYR A 22 -3.15 10.57 -6.27
CA TYR A 22 -3.90 9.41 -6.74
C TYR A 22 -5.37 9.51 -6.34
N PRO A 23 -6.30 9.19 -7.25
CA PRO A 23 -7.68 9.00 -6.89
C PRO A 23 -7.79 7.77 -5.97
N VAL A 24 -8.21 7.99 -4.72
CA VAL A 24 -8.33 6.95 -3.69
C VAL A 24 -9.17 5.76 -4.20
N ARG A 25 -10.22 6.04 -4.98
CA ARG A 25 -11.05 5.05 -5.69
C ARG A 25 -10.25 3.97 -6.42
N VAL A 26 -9.12 4.31 -7.02
CA VAL A 26 -8.37 3.37 -7.86
C VAL A 26 -7.48 2.46 -7.01
N ILE A 27 -7.06 2.93 -5.84
CA ILE A 27 -6.14 2.18 -4.96
C ILE A 27 -6.85 1.63 -3.72
N GLU A 28 -8.15 1.79 -3.60
CA GLU A 28 -8.97 1.43 -2.42
C GLU A 28 -8.88 -0.07 -2.08
N GLY A 29 -8.73 -0.93 -3.10
CA GLY A 29 -8.56 -2.38 -2.91
C GLY A 29 -7.12 -2.84 -2.65
N LEU A 30 -6.12 -2.01 -2.93
CA LEU A 30 -4.70 -2.39 -2.81
C LEU A 30 -4.27 -2.62 -1.35
N PRO A 31 -4.67 -1.80 -0.35
CA PRO A 31 -4.42 -2.08 1.08
C PRO A 31 -4.86 -3.48 1.51
N GLY A 32 -6.05 -3.91 1.08
CA GLY A 32 -6.56 -5.25 1.38
C GLY A 32 -5.68 -6.36 0.81
N GLN A 33 -5.14 -6.16 -0.40
CA GLN A 33 -4.21 -7.11 -1.00
C GLN A 33 -2.87 -7.19 -0.24
N VAL A 34 -2.35 -6.06 0.25
CA VAL A 34 -1.10 -6.03 1.03
C VAL A 34 -1.27 -6.80 2.33
N THR A 35 -2.37 -6.57 3.05
CA THR A 35 -2.67 -7.31 4.28
C THR A 35 -2.91 -8.80 3.98
N ALA A 36 -3.60 -9.15 2.90
CA ALA A 36 -3.84 -10.54 2.53
C ALA A 36 -2.55 -11.28 2.11
N ARG A 37 -1.69 -10.62 1.33
CA ARG A 37 -0.43 -11.19 0.83
C ARG A 37 0.74 -11.01 1.78
N GLN A 38 0.55 -10.25 2.87
CA GLN A 38 1.58 -9.90 3.84
C GLN A 38 2.83 -9.29 3.16
N GLY A 39 2.62 -8.46 2.14
CA GLY A 39 3.72 -7.90 1.37
C GLY A 39 3.32 -6.82 0.37
N PRO A 40 4.30 -6.14 -0.25
CA PRO A 40 4.05 -5.01 -1.14
C PRO A 40 3.52 -5.39 -2.53
N GLN A 41 3.30 -6.68 -2.80
CA GLN A 41 2.80 -7.14 -4.09
C GLN A 41 1.31 -6.91 -4.21
N VAL A 42 0.92 -6.00 -5.09
CA VAL A 42 -0.47 -5.75 -5.45
C VAL A 42 -0.68 -5.85 -6.95
N ASP A 43 -1.92 -6.06 -7.36
CA ASP A 43 -2.28 -6.26 -8.76
C ASP A 43 -2.24 -4.96 -9.54
N ALA A 44 -1.87 -5.06 -10.82
CA ALA A 44 -1.88 -3.93 -11.73
C ALA A 44 -3.30 -3.59 -12.13
N ILE A 45 -3.63 -2.30 -12.09
CA ILE A 45 -4.93 -1.77 -12.49
C ILE A 45 -4.75 -1.02 -13.81
N SER A 46 -5.50 -1.44 -14.82
CA SER A 46 -5.45 -0.80 -16.15
C SER A 46 -5.85 0.67 -16.04
N GLY A 47 -5.00 1.57 -16.58
CA GLY A 47 -5.18 3.02 -16.46
C GLY A 47 -4.63 3.64 -15.17
N ALA A 48 -4.01 2.86 -14.28
CA ALA A 48 -3.45 3.35 -13.01
C ALA A 48 -2.06 2.79 -12.70
N THR A 49 -1.28 2.49 -13.73
CA THR A 49 0.09 1.98 -13.63
C THR A 49 0.94 2.81 -12.67
N TYR A 50 0.93 4.14 -12.79
CA TYR A 50 1.67 5.04 -11.91
C TYR A 50 1.21 4.95 -10.45
N SER A 51 -0.11 4.91 -10.22
CA SER A 51 -0.69 4.80 -8.87
C SER A 51 -0.30 3.48 -8.21
N VAL A 52 -0.36 2.38 -8.94
CA VAL A 52 0.00 1.05 -8.45
C VAL A 52 1.49 0.99 -8.11
N GLN A 53 2.37 1.49 -8.99
CA GLN A 53 3.81 1.50 -8.72
C GLN A 53 4.15 2.33 -7.48
N ALA A 54 3.61 3.54 -7.37
CA ALA A 54 3.86 4.38 -6.21
C ALA A 54 3.31 3.80 -4.91
N PHE A 55 2.13 3.16 -4.97
CA PHE A 55 1.58 2.45 -3.82
C PHE A 55 2.52 1.32 -3.38
N ARG A 56 3.00 0.49 -4.31
CA ARG A 56 3.97 -0.59 -4.00
C ARG A 56 5.23 -0.05 -3.33
N THR A 57 5.80 1.04 -3.86
CA THR A 57 6.98 1.69 -3.28
C THR A 57 6.69 2.23 -1.88
N ALA A 58 5.56 2.90 -1.68
CA ALA A 58 5.17 3.42 -0.37
C ALA A 58 4.98 2.29 0.65
N VAL A 59 4.41 1.15 0.24
CA VAL A 59 4.27 -0.03 1.11
C VAL A 59 5.62 -0.61 1.45
N GLN A 60 6.53 -0.77 0.49
CA GLN A 60 7.89 -1.22 0.75
C GLN A 60 8.60 -0.31 1.75
N GLN A 61 8.55 1.01 1.55
CA GLN A 61 9.19 1.96 2.45
C GLN A 61 8.60 1.90 3.86
N ALA A 62 7.28 1.81 3.97
CA ALA A 62 6.62 1.72 5.26
C ALA A 62 6.91 0.39 5.98
N LEU A 63 7.00 -0.73 5.24
CA LEU A 63 7.43 -2.02 5.78
C LEU A 63 8.89 -1.98 6.24
N SER A 64 9.78 -1.36 5.47
CA SER A 64 11.18 -1.15 5.87
C SER A 64 11.33 -0.24 7.08
N GLN A 65 10.41 0.71 7.29
CA GLN A 65 10.38 1.56 8.49
C GLN A 65 9.71 0.89 9.69
N ALA A 66 8.87 -0.11 9.46
CA ALA A 66 8.18 -0.85 10.51
C ALA A 66 8.96 -2.06 11.04
N ALA A 67 10.08 -2.43 10.38
CA ALA A 67 11.05 -3.43 10.82
C ALA A 67 12.06 -2.81 11.78
#